data_AF-A0A7J0AR31-F1
#
_entry.id   AF-A0A7J0AR31-F1
#
_cell.length_a   1.000
_cell.length_b   1.000
_cell.length_c   1.000
_cell.angle_alpha   90.00
_cell.angle_beta   90.00
_cell.angle_gamma   90.00
#
_symmetry.space_group_name_H-M   'P 1'
#
loop_
_entity.id
_entity.type
_entity.pdbx_description
1 polymer ?
#
loop_
_entity_poly.entity_id
_entity_poly.type
_entity_poly.pdbx_seq_one_letter_code
_entity_poly.pdbx_strand_id
1 'polypeptide(L)'
;MFGPAAFLWIVFGTIFAGAVHDYLSGMLSVRDNGASLPEIVGNQLGNGIKNTMRGFSLLLMILVGAVFVYNPADLLAMMTPESLDRLFWIIAIFAYYMLATLLPIDKLIGKLYPVFGFALLFMAVGILAALYAHSSSMPEIWSEFYNHKANPEASPIFPMMFVSIACGAISGFHATQSPMMARCLKNEKHARPVFYGAMVTEGIVALIWAAAAITFTGGYDGLQSFLGNGSPAILVNDVSKSWLGTVGGILAVLGVIAAPITSGDTALRSARLIAADFMGVKQRKITKRLMISLPIFGVCFIIMMLPYEALWRYFAWCNQVLAVFTLWALSVYLARKHKLYVITLVPALFMTAVTVTYIFFAPEGFGALTDRLFGVSIAYEWALAAGLGVTLLLLVLFARFLRLNSDKRLSLPTKVAE
;
A
#
# COMPACT_ATOMS: atom_id res chain seq x y z
N MET A 1 -20.29 -5.34 1.53
CA MET A 1 -18.83 -5.67 1.55
C MET A 1 -18.46 -6.56 0.36
N PHE A 2 -17.20 -6.92 0.10
CA PHE A 2 -16.85 -7.77 -1.06
C PHE A 2 -17.02 -9.30 -0.84
N GLY A 3 -17.52 -9.71 0.33
CA GLY A 3 -17.75 -11.13 0.64
C GLY A 3 -16.46 -11.93 0.85
N PRO A 4 -16.55 -13.27 0.79
CA PRO A 4 -15.40 -14.18 0.90
C PRO A 4 -14.31 -13.95 -0.15
N ALA A 5 -14.63 -13.33 -1.29
CA ALA A 5 -13.64 -12.97 -2.32
C ALA A 5 -12.51 -12.08 -1.75
N ALA A 6 -12.81 -11.23 -0.75
CA ALA A 6 -11.80 -10.42 -0.06
C ALA A 6 -10.76 -11.28 0.66
N PHE A 7 -11.18 -12.35 1.34
CA PHE A 7 -10.28 -13.27 2.04
C PHE A 7 -9.39 -14.03 1.06
N LEU A 8 -9.95 -14.51 -0.05
CA LEU A 8 -9.17 -15.16 -1.09
C LEU A 8 -8.12 -14.21 -1.67
N TRP A 9 -8.50 -12.96 -1.92
CA TRP A 9 -7.55 -11.97 -2.42
C TRP A 9 -6.46 -11.63 -1.40
N ILE A 10 -6.78 -11.50 -0.12
CA ILE A 10 -5.76 -11.31 0.92
C ILE A 10 -4.80 -12.52 0.88
N VAL A 11 -5.29 -13.76 0.97
CA VAL A 11 -4.41 -14.95 0.98
C VAL A 11 -3.55 -15.04 -0.30
N PHE A 12 -4.18 -15.11 -1.47
CA PHE A 12 -3.48 -15.37 -2.72
C PHE A 12 -2.69 -14.14 -3.18
N GLY A 13 -3.24 -12.95 -3.01
CA GLY A 13 -2.57 -11.69 -3.32
C GLY A 13 -1.31 -11.53 -2.47
N THR A 14 -1.40 -11.69 -1.14
CA THR A 14 -0.21 -11.59 -0.28
C THR A 14 0.87 -12.61 -0.67
N ILE A 15 0.52 -13.89 -0.87
CA ILE A 15 1.52 -14.95 -1.07
C ILE A 15 2.17 -14.89 -2.46
N PHE A 16 1.35 -14.72 -3.51
CA PHE A 16 1.79 -14.88 -4.90
C PHE A 16 2.04 -13.56 -5.62
N ALA A 17 1.49 -12.44 -5.13
CA ALA A 17 1.71 -11.12 -5.71
C ALA A 17 2.57 -10.25 -4.78
N GLY A 18 2.07 -9.84 -3.62
CA GLY A 18 2.73 -8.91 -2.71
C GLY A 18 4.07 -9.41 -2.17
N ALA A 19 4.13 -10.62 -1.63
CA ALA A 19 5.38 -11.11 -1.02
C ALA A 19 6.47 -11.35 -2.07
N VAL A 20 6.09 -11.78 -3.28
CA VAL A 20 6.98 -11.88 -4.43
C VAL A 20 7.47 -10.50 -4.86
N HIS A 21 6.55 -9.55 -4.98
CA HIS A 21 6.83 -8.15 -5.32
C HIS A 21 7.83 -7.52 -4.34
N ASP A 22 7.51 -7.53 -3.05
CA ASP A 22 8.29 -6.88 -1.99
C ASP A 22 9.67 -7.52 -1.84
N TYR A 23 9.75 -8.85 -1.90
CA TYR A 23 11.02 -9.55 -1.84
C TYR A 23 11.92 -9.18 -3.01
N LEU A 24 11.40 -9.22 -4.24
CA LEU A 24 12.22 -8.98 -5.42
C LEU A 24 12.58 -7.50 -5.58
N SER A 25 11.67 -6.56 -5.27
CA SER A 25 11.99 -5.13 -5.25
C SER A 25 13.01 -4.79 -4.18
N GLY A 26 12.86 -5.37 -2.98
CA GLY A 26 13.80 -5.27 -1.87
C GLY A 26 15.19 -5.80 -2.26
N MET A 27 15.26 -7.01 -2.81
CA MET A 27 16.51 -7.61 -3.27
C MET A 27 17.17 -6.81 -4.40
N LEU A 28 16.38 -6.26 -5.33
CA LEU A 28 16.93 -5.42 -6.39
C LEU A 28 17.53 -4.13 -5.82
N SER A 29 16.87 -3.51 -4.83
CA SER A 29 17.40 -2.34 -4.12
C SER A 29 18.66 -2.68 -3.32
N VAL A 30 18.69 -3.80 -2.58
CA VAL A 30 19.90 -4.27 -1.86
C VAL A 30 21.09 -4.42 -2.79
N ARG A 31 20.88 -5.03 -3.97
CA ARG A 31 21.93 -5.25 -4.97
C ARG A 31 22.34 -4.00 -5.73
N ASP A 32 21.56 -2.94 -5.64
CA ASP A 32 21.83 -1.63 -6.24
C ASP A 32 22.16 -0.59 -5.15
N ASN A 33 22.81 -1.02 -4.06
CA ASN A 33 23.28 -0.18 -2.95
C ASN A 33 22.18 0.71 -2.31
N GLY A 34 20.96 0.17 -2.23
CA GLY A 34 19.81 0.90 -1.70
C GLY A 34 19.33 2.01 -2.64
N ALA A 35 19.40 1.80 -3.95
CA ALA A 35 18.81 2.69 -4.95
C ALA A 35 17.29 2.80 -4.77
N SER A 36 16.73 3.97 -5.09
CA SER A 36 15.31 4.27 -4.94
C SER A 36 14.45 3.54 -5.98
N LEU A 37 13.16 3.37 -5.69
CA LEU A 37 12.23 2.65 -6.58
C LEU A 37 12.26 3.15 -8.04
N PRO A 38 12.21 4.48 -8.31
CA PRO A 38 12.27 4.97 -9.68
C PRO A 38 13.58 4.63 -10.40
N GLU A 39 14.70 4.58 -9.67
CA GLU A 39 16.00 4.23 -10.24
C GLU A 39 16.05 2.75 -10.60
N ILE A 40 15.64 1.85 -9.71
CA ILE A 40 15.64 0.40 -9.99
C ILE A 40 14.68 0.05 -11.13
N VAL A 41 13.49 0.67 -11.19
CA VAL A 41 12.53 0.48 -12.29
C VAL A 41 13.08 1.09 -13.59
N GLY A 42 13.65 2.28 -13.52
CA GLY A 42 14.26 2.96 -14.68
C GLY A 42 15.42 2.18 -15.29
N ASN A 43 16.26 1.55 -14.47
CA ASN A 43 17.34 0.68 -14.91
C ASN A 43 16.82 -0.55 -15.69
N GLN A 44 15.57 -0.95 -15.44
CA GLN A 44 14.94 -2.06 -16.16
C GLN A 44 14.12 -1.61 -17.38
N LEU A 45 13.35 -0.53 -17.29
CA LEU A 45 12.33 -0.14 -18.28
C LEU A 45 12.68 1.14 -19.08
N GLY A 46 13.78 1.82 -18.74
CA GLY A 46 14.29 2.98 -19.46
C GLY A 46 13.96 4.34 -18.81
N ASN A 47 14.57 5.40 -19.34
CA ASN A 47 14.51 6.75 -18.77
C ASN A 47 13.12 7.41 -18.82
N GLY A 48 12.29 7.07 -19.81
CA GLY A 48 10.91 7.59 -19.87
C GLY A 48 10.10 7.13 -18.65
N ILE A 49 10.09 5.82 -18.40
CA ILE A 49 9.41 5.22 -17.24
C ILE A 49 10.03 5.71 -15.94
N LYS A 50 11.36 5.85 -15.88
CA LYS A 50 12.05 6.42 -14.71
C LYS A 50 11.48 7.77 -14.28
N ASN A 51 11.27 8.68 -15.23
CA ASN A 51 10.74 10.02 -14.94
C ASN A 51 9.27 9.97 -14.51
N THR A 52 8.45 9.13 -15.15
CA THR A 52 7.07 8.88 -14.70
C THR A 52 7.04 8.34 -13.27
N MET A 53 7.88 7.36 -12.95
CA MET A 53 7.99 6.75 -11.63
C MET A 53 8.42 7.75 -10.56
N ARG A 54 9.30 8.70 -10.88
CA ARG A 54 9.71 9.76 -9.95
C ARG A 54 8.51 10.61 -9.52
N GLY A 55 7.71 11.07 -10.48
CA GLY A 55 6.49 11.84 -10.21
C GLY A 55 5.46 11.05 -9.42
N PHE A 56 5.13 9.83 -9.88
CA PHE A 56 4.15 8.97 -9.21
C PHE A 56 4.59 8.54 -7.81
N SER A 57 5.88 8.25 -7.59
CA SER A 57 6.38 7.88 -6.26
C SER A 57 6.26 9.04 -5.28
N LEU A 58 6.60 10.28 -5.70
CA LEU A 58 6.42 11.46 -4.87
C LEU A 58 4.94 11.70 -4.53
N LEU A 59 4.06 11.60 -5.53
CA LEU A 59 2.62 11.72 -5.33
C LEU A 59 2.11 10.68 -4.33
N LEU A 60 2.46 9.41 -4.50
CA LEU A 60 2.04 8.35 -3.57
C LEU A 60 2.56 8.63 -2.16
N MET A 61 3.81 9.05 -1.97
CA MET A 61 4.32 9.29 -0.61
C MET A 61 3.58 10.43 0.10
N ILE A 62 3.17 11.46 -0.64
CA ILE A 62 2.36 12.54 -0.10
C ILE A 62 0.94 12.04 0.24
N LEU A 63 0.32 11.25 -0.64
CA LEU A 63 -0.99 10.65 -0.40
C LEU A 63 -0.98 9.74 0.84
N VAL A 64 0.04 8.89 0.99
CA VAL A 64 0.22 8.05 2.18
C VAL A 64 0.34 8.90 3.45
N GLY A 65 1.19 9.94 3.40
CA GLY A 65 1.34 10.89 4.49
C GLY A 65 0.02 11.53 4.88
N ALA A 66 -0.82 11.90 3.91
CA ALA A 66 -2.13 12.50 4.16
C ALA A 66 -3.15 11.50 4.72
N VAL A 67 -3.30 10.32 4.09
CA VAL A 67 -4.31 9.30 4.47
C VAL A 67 -4.07 8.81 5.90
N PHE A 68 -2.81 8.58 6.27
CA PHE A 68 -2.45 7.96 7.54
C PHE A 68 -2.48 8.93 8.73
N VAL A 69 -2.93 10.17 8.55
CA VAL A 69 -3.24 11.07 9.69
C VAL A 69 -4.64 10.81 10.25
N TYR A 70 -5.64 10.55 9.39
CA TYR A 70 -7.05 10.54 9.80
C TYR A 70 -7.42 9.40 10.74
N ASN A 71 -7.16 8.15 10.35
CA ASN A 71 -7.58 6.99 11.14
C ASN A 71 -6.94 6.98 12.55
N PRO A 72 -5.64 7.28 12.72
CA PRO A 72 -5.07 7.42 14.06
C PRO A 72 -5.61 8.61 14.83
N ALA A 73 -5.89 9.75 14.18
CA ALA A 73 -6.50 10.90 14.85
C ALA A 73 -7.90 10.59 15.38
N ASP A 74 -8.70 9.83 14.62
CA ASP A 74 -10.03 9.37 15.06
C ASP A 74 -9.93 8.45 16.27
N LEU A 75 -9.02 7.47 16.22
CA LEU A 75 -8.78 6.56 17.35
C LEU A 75 -8.29 7.29 18.61
N LEU A 76 -7.37 8.24 18.46
CA LEU A 76 -6.85 9.04 19.59
C LEU A 76 -7.93 9.92 20.19
N ALA A 77 -8.71 10.62 19.37
CA ALA A 77 -9.81 11.48 19.83
C ALA A 77 -10.85 10.70 20.66
N MET A 78 -11.17 9.46 20.27
CA MET A 78 -12.09 8.59 21.03
C MET A 78 -11.54 8.09 22.37
N MET A 79 -10.23 8.20 22.60
CA MET A 79 -9.57 7.74 23.82
C MET A 79 -9.14 8.90 24.74
N THR A 80 -9.30 10.14 24.29
CA THR A 80 -8.84 11.34 25.00
C THR A 80 -10.02 12.22 25.41
N PRO A 81 -9.82 13.17 26.35
CA PRO A 81 -10.86 14.12 26.71
C PRO A 81 -11.40 14.89 25.49
N GLU A 82 -12.65 15.37 25.55
CA GLU A 82 -13.31 16.09 24.45
C GLU A 82 -12.55 17.35 23.97
N SER A 83 -11.69 17.92 24.82
CA SER A 83 -10.81 19.04 24.45
C SER A 83 -9.70 18.66 23.47
N LEU A 84 -9.37 17.37 23.34
CA LEU A 84 -8.39 16.82 22.41
C LEU A 84 -9.12 16.11 21.26
N ASP A 85 -9.86 16.91 20.49
CA ASP A 85 -10.69 16.44 19.40
C ASP A 85 -9.89 15.93 18.17
N ARG A 86 -10.61 15.50 17.14
CA ARG A 86 -10.01 15.01 15.88
C ARG A 86 -9.04 16.03 15.28
N LEU A 87 -9.40 17.32 15.27
CA LEU A 87 -8.57 18.36 14.66
C LEU A 87 -7.26 18.57 15.42
N PHE A 88 -7.33 18.56 16.75
CA PHE A 88 -6.14 18.59 17.60
C PHE A 88 -5.17 17.45 17.24
N TRP A 89 -5.66 16.22 17.15
CA TRP A 89 -4.81 15.07 16.84
C TRP A 89 -4.29 15.06 15.40
N ILE A 90 -5.08 15.55 14.43
CA ILE A 90 -4.59 15.78 13.06
C ILE A 90 -3.39 16.73 13.08
N ILE A 91 -3.51 17.88 13.78
CA ILE A 91 -2.42 18.86 13.90
C ILE A 91 -1.21 18.24 14.62
N ALA A 92 -1.43 17.52 15.72
CA ALA A 92 -0.36 16.90 16.51
C ALA A 92 0.42 15.85 15.71
N ILE A 93 -0.27 14.94 15.01
CA ILE A 93 0.36 13.92 14.15
C ILE A 93 1.11 14.59 13.00
N PHE A 94 0.53 15.59 12.36
CA PHE A 94 1.16 16.28 11.24
C PHE A 94 2.41 17.06 11.68
N ALA A 95 2.36 17.72 12.84
CA ALA A 95 3.51 18.34 13.47
C ALA A 95 4.61 17.31 13.78
N TYR A 96 4.22 16.13 14.31
CA TYR A 96 5.14 15.01 14.51
C TYR A 96 5.80 14.56 13.20
N TYR A 97 5.05 14.40 12.10
CA TYR A 97 5.62 14.05 10.79
C TYR A 97 6.66 15.06 10.30
N MET A 98 6.39 16.35 10.50
CA MET A 98 7.34 17.41 10.15
C MET A 98 8.63 17.29 10.96
N LEU A 99 8.52 17.07 12.27
CA LEU A 99 9.67 16.83 13.14
C LEU A 99 10.44 15.56 12.72
N ALA A 100 9.73 14.46 12.48
CA ALA A 100 10.32 13.16 12.13
C ALA A 100 11.01 13.16 10.76
N THR A 101 10.53 13.96 9.81
CA THR A 101 11.16 14.11 8.49
C THR A 101 12.47 14.89 8.56
N LEU A 102 12.60 15.80 9.53
CA LEU A 102 13.73 16.70 9.71
C LEU A 102 14.81 16.12 10.66
N LEU A 103 14.38 15.45 11.73
CA LEU A 103 15.22 14.92 12.78
C LEU A 103 15.64 13.46 12.51
N PRO A 104 16.80 13.01 13.05
CA PRO A 104 17.17 11.59 13.03
C PRO A 104 16.19 10.73 13.84
N ILE A 105 15.87 9.54 13.33
CA ILE A 105 14.89 8.62 13.93
C ILE A 105 15.27 8.20 15.35
N ASP A 106 16.58 8.01 15.61
CA ASP A 106 17.13 7.60 16.89
C ASP A 106 16.92 8.66 17.99
N LYS A 107 16.82 9.94 17.60
CA LYS A 107 16.59 11.04 18.53
C LYS A 107 15.12 11.21 18.89
N LEU A 108 14.20 10.71 18.08
CA LEU A 108 12.77 10.94 18.26
C LEU A 108 12.08 9.74 18.91
N ILE A 109 12.22 8.53 18.35
CA ILE A 109 11.34 7.41 18.73
C ILE A 109 11.95 6.02 18.55
N GLY A 110 13.21 5.89 18.10
CA GLY A 110 13.82 4.58 17.77
C GLY A 110 13.76 3.55 18.90
N LYS A 111 13.82 3.97 20.18
CA LYS A 111 13.70 3.08 21.35
C LYS A 111 12.28 2.58 21.62
N LEU A 112 11.25 3.25 21.09
CA LEU A 112 9.85 2.89 21.28
C LEU A 112 9.33 1.94 20.21
N TYR A 113 10.02 1.79 19.07
CA TYR A 113 9.61 0.89 17.99
C TYR A 113 9.43 -0.58 18.41
N PRO A 114 10.28 -1.16 19.27
CA PRO A 114 10.02 -2.50 19.81
C PRO A 114 8.70 -2.60 20.59
N VAL A 115 8.29 -1.54 21.29
CA VAL A 115 7.02 -1.50 22.02
C VAL A 115 5.84 -1.50 21.05
N PHE A 116 5.90 -0.71 19.98
CA PHE A 116 4.87 -0.73 18.93
C PHE A 116 4.83 -2.06 18.18
N GLY A 117 5.97 -2.67 17.90
CA GLY A 117 6.05 -4.01 17.33
C GLY A 117 5.39 -5.05 18.24
N PHE A 118 5.67 -4.98 19.54
CA PHE A 118 5.00 -5.84 20.53
C PHE A 118 3.49 -5.59 20.57
N ALA A 119 3.05 -4.32 20.62
CA ALA A 119 1.62 -3.97 20.62
C ALA A 119 0.91 -4.48 19.36
N LEU A 120 1.56 -4.41 18.19
CA LEU A 120 1.02 -4.91 16.92
C LEU A 120 0.85 -6.43 16.95
N LEU A 121 1.87 -7.16 17.43
CA LEU A 121 1.79 -8.61 17.57
C LEU A 121 0.78 -9.05 18.64
N PHE A 122 0.73 -8.36 19.78
CA PHE A 122 -0.24 -8.59 20.84
C PHE A 122 -1.66 -8.42 20.32
N MET A 123 -1.93 -7.33 19.60
CA MET A 123 -3.22 -7.06 18.99
C MET A 123 -3.63 -8.19 18.03
N ALA A 124 -2.75 -8.59 17.12
CA ALA A 124 -3.05 -9.64 16.15
C ALA A 124 -3.38 -10.98 16.84
N VAL A 125 -2.52 -11.41 17.77
CA VAL A 125 -2.71 -12.68 18.49
C VAL A 125 -3.91 -12.61 19.43
N GLY A 126 -4.12 -11.48 20.11
CA GLY A 126 -5.24 -11.28 21.04
C GLY A 126 -6.58 -11.32 20.33
N ILE A 127 -6.73 -10.60 19.22
CA ILE A 127 -7.96 -10.62 18.42
C ILE A 127 -8.18 -11.99 17.78
N LEU A 128 -7.12 -12.67 17.32
CA LEU A 128 -7.23 -14.04 16.82
C LEU A 128 -7.72 -15.02 17.89
N ALA A 129 -7.17 -14.93 19.12
CA ALA A 129 -7.64 -15.77 20.23
C ALA A 129 -9.10 -15.47 20.59
N ALA A 130 -9.49 -14.19 20.61
CA ALA A 130 -10.87 -13.78 20.85
C ALA A 130 -11.84 -14.26 19.75
N LEU A 131 -11.40 -14.33 18.49
CA LEU A 131 -12.17 -14.86 17.38
C LEU A 131 -12.59 -16.32 17.61
N TYR A 132 -11.70 -17.16 18.15
CA TYR A 132 -12.06 -18.55 18.49
C TYR A 132 -13.10 -18.65 19.60
N ALA A 133 -13.16 -17.67 20.50
CA ALA A 133 -14.19 -17.60 21.54
C ALA A 133 -15.55 -17.10 21.00
N HIS A 134 -15.56 -16.36 19.89
CA HIS A 134 -16.75 -15.75 19.29
C HIS A 134 -17.07 -16.31 17.89
N SER A 135 -16.57 -17.51 17.56
CA SER A 135 -16.57 -18.04 16.19
C SER A 135 -17.96 -18.37 15.64
N SER A 136 -18.98 -18.49 16.50
CA SER A 136 -20.34 -18.86 16.11
C SER A 136 -21.02 -17.87 15.15
N SER A 137 -20.51 -16.64 15.07
CA SER A 137 -21.08 -15.58 14.22
C SER A 137 -20.41 -15.43 12.86
N MET A 138 -19.39 -16.26 12.55
CA MET A 138 -18.70 -16.20 11.25
C MET A 138 -19.52 -16.94 10.18
N PRO A 139 -19.95 -16.27 9.10
CA PRO A 139 -20.68 -16.94 8.02
C PRO A 139 -19.83 -17.97 7.27
N GLU A 140 -20.47 -19.03 6.78
CA GLU A 140 -19.82 -20.06 5.95
C GLU A 140 -19.48 -19.53 4.55
N ILE A 141 -18.32 -19.94 4.01
CA ILE A 141 -17.81 -19.40 2.74
C ILE A 141 -18.74 -19.71 1.56
N TRP A 142 -19.35 -20.90 1.56
CA TRP A 142 -20.07 -21.42 0.40
C TRP A 142 -21.40 -20.71 0.14
N SER A 143 -22.15 -20.36 1.20
CA SER A 143 -23.42 -19.63 1.06
C SER A 143 -23.22 -18.15 0.77
N GLU A 144 -22.10 -17.59 1.21
CA GLU A 144 -21.84 -16.15 1.15
C GLU A 144 -20.99 -15.71 -0.04
N PHE A 145 -20.71 -16.60 -1.00
CA PHE A 145 -19.79 -16.35 -2.12
C PHE A 145 -20.38 -15.45 -3.23
N TYR A 146 -20.76 -14.24 -2.88
CA TYR A 146 -21.23 -13.20 -3.80
C TYR A 146 -20.80 -11.80 -3.34
N ASN A 147 -21.07 -10.78 -4.15
CA ASN A 147 -20.76 -9.40 -3.80
C ASN A 147 -21.81 -8.83 -2.85
N HIS A 148 -21.42 -8.62 -1.59
CA HIS A 148 -22.28 -8.06 -0.53
C HIS A 148 -22.37 -6.53 -0.54
N LYS A 149 -21.87 -5.81 -1.56
CA LYS A 149 -21.99 -4.35 -1.65
C LYS A 149 -23.45 -3.96 -1.91
N ALA A 150 -23.92 -2.84 -1.32
CA ALA A 150 -25.28 -2.33 -1.56
C ALA A 150 -25.59 -2.10 -3.04
N ASN A 151 -24.58 -1.68 -3.80
CA ASN A 151 -24.67 -1.56 -5.25
C ASN A 151 -23.51 -2.35 -5.90
N PRO A 152 -23.73 -3.64 -6.22
CA PRO A 152 -22.70 -4.49 -6.82
C PRO A 152 -22.25 -4.03 -8.20
N GLU A 153 -23.10 -3.34 -8.95
CA GLU A 153 -22.78 -2.82 -10.29
C GLU A 153 -21.87 -1.59 -10.22
N ALA A 154 -22.11 -0.70 -9.25
CA ALA A 154 -21.22 0.46 -9.01
C ALA A 154 -19.93 0.07 -8.27
N SER A 155 -19.90 -1.09 -7.63
CA SER A 155 -18.74 -1.59 -6.89
C SER A 155 -18.51 -3.09 -7.15
N PRO A 156 -18.22 -3.49 -8.40
CA PRO A 156 -17.99 -4.87 -8.77
C PRO A 156 -16.70 -5.38 -8.12
N ILE A 157 -16.62 -6.70 -7.88
CA ILE A 157 -15.43 -7.31 -7.26
C ILE A 157 -14.18 -6.99 -8.08
N PHE A 158 -14.23 -7.25 -9.40
CA PHE A 158 -13.21 -6.79 -10.32
C PHE A 158 -13.62 -5.43 -10.90
N PRO A 159 -12.76 -4.40 -10.91
CA PRO A 159 -11.43 -4.31 -10.29
C PRO A 159 -11.46 -3.76 -8.85
N MET A 160 -12.61 -3.32 -8.34
CA MET A 160 -12.70 -2.45 -7.16
C MET A 160 -12.11 -3.09 -5.90
N MET A 161 -12.35 -4.39 -5.67
CA MET A 161 -11.83 -5.10 -4.51
C MET A 161 -10.31 -5.15 -4.52
N PHE A 162 -9.72 -5.45 -5.68
CA PHE A 162 -8.27 -5.61 -5.85
C PHE A 162 -7.52 -4.29 -5.66
N VAL A 163 -8.14 -3.16 -6.00
CA VAL A 163 -7.58 -1.83 -5.72
C VAL A 163 -7.82 -1.41 -4.27
N SER A 164 -9.01 -1.67 -3.72
CA SER A 164 -9.37 -1.26 -2.36
C SER A 164 -8.56 -1.99 -1.28
N ILE A 165 -8.33 -3.29 -1.46
CA ILE A 165 -7.49 -4.11 -0.58
C ILE A 165 -6.05 -4.04 -1.10
N ALA A 166 -5.43 -2.89 -0.90
CA ALA A 166 -4.10 -2.58 -1.43
C ALA A 166 -2.99 -3.22 -0.59
N CYS A 167 -2.56 -2.56 0.49
CA CYS A 167 -1.39 -2.98 1.28
C CYS A 167 -1.51 -4.39 1.89
N GLY A 168 -2.73 -4.90 2.07
CA GLY A 168 -2.96 -6.26 2.54
C GLY A 168 -2.73 -7.35 1.49
N ALA A 169 -2.54 -7.02 0.21
CA ALA A 169 -2.35 -8.00 -0.87
C ALA A 169 -1.15 -7.68 -1.77
N ILE A 170 -1.00 -6.44 -2.23
CA ILE A 170 0.17 -5.97 -2.98
C ILE A 170 0.30 -4.45 -2.88
N SER A 171 1.55 -3.96 -2.71
CA SER A 171 1.79 -2.58 -2.33
C SER A 171 2.95 -1.94 -3.09
N GLY A 172 2.64 -0.96 -3.96
CA GLY A 172 3.66 -0.10 -4.57
C GLY A 172 4.40 0.75 -3.52
N PHE A 173 3.74 1.08 -2.41
CA PHE A 173 4.34 1.76 -1.26
C PHE A 173 5.46 0.91 -0.62
N HIS A 174 5.31 -0.40 -0.47
CA HIS A 174 6.36 -1.23 0.13
C HIS A 174 7.63 -1.24 -0.74
N ALA A 175 7.46 -1.24 -2.06
CA ALA A 175 8.58 -1.08 -2.99
C ALA A 175 9.27 0.28 -2.87
N THR A 176 8.56 1.37 -2.55
CA THR A 176 9.20 2.68 -2.30
C THR A 176 9.93 2.73 -0.95
N GLN A 177 9.54 1.91 0.03
CA GLN A 177 10.20 1.82 1.34
C GLN A 177 11.42 0.87 1.34
N SER A 178 11.47 -0.06 0.37
CA SER A 178 12.58 -1.01 0.18
C SER A 178 13.99 -0.41 0.28
N PRO A 179 14.30 0.79 -0.26
CA PRO A 179 15.63 1.39 -0.19
C PRO A 179 16.09 1.71 1.24
N MET A 180 15.18 2.14 2.12
CA MET A 180 15.53 2.43 3.52
C MET A 180 15.89 1.16 4.26
N MET A 181 15.13 0.08 4.04
CA MET A 181 15.42 -1.23 4.62
C MET A 181 16.71 -1.82 4.04
N ALA A 182 16.89 -1.74 2.73
CA ALA A 182 18.08 -2.23 2.04
C ALA A 182 19.38 -1.63 2.59
N ARG A 183 19.39 -0.34 2.93
CA ARG A 183 20.55 0.35 3.52
C ARG A 183 20.86 -0.07 4.96
N CYS A 184 19.90 -0.69 5.66
CA CYS A 184 20.05 -1.19 7.03
C CYS A 184 20.39 -2.68 7.08
N LEU A 185 20.20 -3.42 5.98
CA LEU A 185 20.49 -4.85 5.92
C LEU A 185 22.01 -5.09 5.86
N LYS A 186 22.53 -5.79 6.86
CA LYS A 186 23.95 -6.21 6.90
C LYS A 186 24.25 -7.39 5.96
N ASN A 187 23.24 -8.19 5.61
CA ASN A 187 23.40 -9.40 4.81
C ASN A 187 22.12 -9.71 4.02
N GLU A 188 22.25 -10.12 2.76
CA GLU A 188 21.13 -10.57 1.91
C GLU A 188 20.30 -11.70 2.55
N LYS A 189 20.90 -12.52 3.42
CA LYS A 189 20.18 -13.59 4.16
C LYS A 189 19.00 -13.06 4.98
N HIS A 190 19.05 -11.81 5.44
CA HIS A 190 17.96 -11.19 6.19
C HIS A 190 16.85 -10.62 5.32
N ALA A 191 17.05 -10.52 4.00
CA ALA A 191 16.07 -9.93 3.10
C ALA A 191 14.78 -10.75 2.99
N ARG A 192 14.85 -12.09 3.08
CA ARG A 192 13.65 -12.94 3.00
C ARG A 192 12.70 -12.70 4.19
N PRO A 193 13.14 -12.76 5.46
CA PRO A 193 12.28 -12.37 6.58
C PRO A 193 11.78 -10.91 6.49
N VAL A 194 12.66 -9.98 6.10
CA VAL A 194 12.35 -8.53 6.12
C VAL A 194 11.37 -8.10 5.04
N PHE A 195 11.38 -8.73 3.86
CA PHE A 195 10.48 -8.37 2.76
C PHE A 195 9.35 -9.39 2.60
N TYR A 196 9.67 -10.65 2.27
CA TYR A 196 8.67 -11.69 2.05
C TYR A 196 7.91 -12.02 3.34
N GLY A 197 8.65 -12.23 4.43
CA GLY A 197 8.07 -12.60 5.73
C GLY A 197 7.19 -11.51 6.32
N ALA A 198 7.63 -10.25 6.23
CA ALA A 198 6.84 -9.10 6.67
C ALA A 198 5.52 -9.00 5.90
N MET A 199 5.54 -9.09 4.56
CA MET A 199 4.33 -9.02 3.75
C MET A 199 3.33 -10.14 4.08
N VAL A 200 3.81 -11.38 4.26
CA VAL A 200 2.94 -12.50 4.69
C VAL A 200 2.36 -12.25 6.09
N THR A 201 3.16 -11.70 7.01
CA THR A 201 2.70 -11.37 8.36
C THR A 201 1.60 -10.30 8.33
N GLU A 202 1.75 -9.26 7.50
CA GLU A 202 0.71 -8.25 7.30
C GLU A 202 -0.58 -8.85 6.72
N GLY A 203 -0.47 -9.77 5.76
CA GLY A 203 -1.63 -10.50 5.24
C GLY A 203 -2.37 -11.30 6.32
N ILE A 204 -1.65 -11.96 7.23
CA ILE A 204 -2.27 -12.66 8.38
C ILE A 204 -3.02 -11.67 9.28
N VAL A 205 -2.40 -10.52 9.61
CA VAL A 205 -3.06 -9.48 10.41
C VAL A 205 -4.32 -8.95 9.70
N ALA A 206 -4.26 -8.76 8.38
CA ALA A 206 -5.41 -8.34 7.58
C ALA A 206 -6.55 -9.37 7.61
N LEU A 207 -6.24 -10.68 7.52
CA LEU A 207 -7.24 -11.75 7.64
C LEU A 207 -7.92 -11.76 9.01
N ILE A 208 -7.13 -11.62 10.08
CA ILE A 208 -7.64 -11.55 11.45
C ILE A 208 -8.63 -10.39 11.59
N TRP A 209 -8.26 -9.20 11.13
CA TRP A 209 -9.13 -8.03 11.22
C TRP A 209 -10.35 -8.10 10.32
N ALA A 210 -10.22 -8.68 9.11
CA ALA A 210 -11.37 -8.92 8.24
C ALA A 210 -12.38 -9.87 8.88
N ALA A 211 -11.91 -10.98 9.48
CA ALA A 211 -12.75 -11.93 10.21
C ALA A 211 -13.37 -11.31 11.46
N ALA A 212 -12.58 -10.55 12.24
CA ALA A 212 -13.04 -9.86 13.43
C ALA A 212 -14.16 -8.86 13.13
N ALA A 213 -13.99 -8.06 12.08
CA ALA A 213 -14.99 -7.09 11.64
C ALA A 213 -16.33 -7.75 11.30
N ILE A 214 -16.32 -8.85 10.54
CA ILE A 214 -17.54 -9.57 10.14
C ILE A 214 -18.19 -10.25 11.33
N THR A 215 -17.39 -10.96 12.14
CA THR A 215 -17.88 -11.71 13.29
C THR A 215 -18.50 -10.77 14.34
N PHE A 216 -17.83 -9.65 14.63
CA PHE A 216 -18.31 -8.67 15.61
C PHE A 216 -19.61 -8.00 15.19
N THR A 217 -19.77 -7.73 13.90
CA THR A 217 -20.97 -7.09 13.36
C THR A 217 -22.08 -8.07 13.00
N GLY A 218 -21.87 -9.38 13.18
CA GLY A 218 -22.88 -10.41 12.94
C GLY A 218 -23.10 -10.74 11.47
N GLY A 219 -22.11 -10.50 10.59
CA GLY A 219 -22.18 -10.84 9.16
C GLY A 219 -21.86 -9.67 8.23
N TYR A 220 -21.94 -9.91 6.92
CA TYR A 220 -21.56 -8.93 5.90
C TYR A 220 -22.50 -7.70 5.85
N ASP A 221 -23.80 -7.89 6.07
CA ASP A 221 -24.79 -6.82 6.12
C ASP A 221 -24.64 -5.96 7.38
N GLY A 222 -24.39 -6.61 8.51
CA GLY A 222 -24.04 -5.93 9.77
C GLY A 222 -22.81 -5.05 9.61
N LEU A 223 -21.74 -5.59 8.99
CA LEU A 223 -20.53 -4.82 8.71
C LEU A 223 -20.81 -3.63 7.79
N GLN A 224 -21.64 -3.82 6.77
CA GLN A 224 -21.97 -2.75 5.83
C GLN A 224 -22.80 -1.64 6.48
N SER A 225 -23.80 -1.99 7.28
CA SER A 225 -24.62 -1.02 8.03
C SER A 225 -23.78 -0.24 9.06
N PHE A 226 -22.86 -0.93 9.75
CA PHE A 226 -21.94 -0.29 10.69
C PHE A 226 -21.06 0.75 9.99
N LEU A 227 -20.41 0.37 8.88
CA LEU A 227 -19.52 1.27 8.13
C LEU A 227 -20.26 2.32 7.29
N GLY A 228 -21.55 2.16 7.05
CA GLY A 228 -22.38 3.19 6.41
C GLY A 228 -22.61 4.41 7.31
N ASN A 229 -22.66 4.19 8.63
CA ASN A 229 -22.94 5.23 9.64
C ASN A 229 -21.73 5.58 10.52
N GLY A 230 -20.68 4.76 10.49
CA GLY A 230 -19.48 4.90 11.33
C GLY A 230 -18.17 4.75 10.53
N SER A 231 -17.03 4.95 11.20
CA SER A 231 -15.71 4.80 10.58
C SER A 231 -15.08 3.43 10.94
N PRO A 232 -14.14 2.93 10.11
CA PRO A 232 -13.36 1.75 10.45
C PRO A 232 -12.62 1.87 11.79
N ALA A 233 -12.24 3.10 12.19
CA ALA A 233 -11.60 3.36 13.48
C ALA A 233 -12.53 3.04 14.67
N ILE A 234 -13.82 3.41 14.58
CA ILE A 234 -14.80 3.10 15.63
C ILE A 234 -14.93 1.58 15.80
N LEU A 235 -15.06 0.85 14.68
CA LEU A 235 -15.15 -0.61 14.70
C LEU A 235 -13.94 -1.26 15.39
N VAL A 236 -12.74 -0.80 15.04
CA VAL A 236 -11.49 -1.29 15.67
C VAL A 236 -11.50 -1.05 17.17
N ASN A 237 -11.89 0.14 17.61
CA ASN A 237 -11.95 0.49 19.03
C ASN A 237 -12.97 -0.39 19.78
N ASP A 238 -14.15 -0.59 19.21
CA ASP A 238 -15.25 -1.33 19.84
C ASP A 238 -14.92 -2.82 19.94
N VAL A 239 -14.40 -3.42 18.87
CA VAL A 239 -13.88 -4.80 18.86
C VAL A 239 -12.80 -4.96 19.92
N SER A 240 -11.82 -4.05 19.96
CA SER A 240 -10.68 -4.14 20.87
C SER A 240 -11.10 -4.05 22.34
N LYS A 241 -11.98 -3.09 22.69
CA LYS A 241 -12.46 -2.91 24.06
C LYS A 241 -13.43 -4.01 24.50
N SER A 242 -14.31 -4.44 23.60
CA SER A 242 -15.31 -5.47 23.90
C SER A 242 -14.67 -6.84 24.12
N TRP A 243 -13.75 -7.25 23.24
CA TRP A 243 -13.18 -8.60 23.27
C TRP A 243 -11.96 -8.74 24.20
N LEU A 244 -11.13 -7.70 24.34
CA LEU A 244 -9.89 -7.78 25.12
C LEU A 244 -9.96 -7.04 26.47
N GLY A 245 -11.13 -6.51 26.81
CA GLY A 245 -11.33 -5.66 27.99
C GLY A 245 -10.56 -4.34 27.90
N THR A 246 -10.58 -3.55 28.97
CA THR A 246 -10.00 -2.19 28.96
C THR A 246 -8.49 -2.18 28.70
N VAL A 247 -7.72 -3.00 29.42
CA VAL A 247 -6.26 -3.01 29.32
C VAL A 247 -5.80 -3.58 27.98
N GLY A 248 -6.34 -4.72 27.58
CA GLY A 248 -6.01 -5.35 26.29
C GLY A 248 -6.48 -4.51 25.12
N GLY A 249 -7.66 -3.87 25.23
CA GLY A 249 -8.21 -2.98 24.21
C GLY A 249 -7.34 -1.74 23.98
N ILE A 250 -6.85 -1.09 25.04
CA ILE A 250 -5.92 0.04 24.89
C ILE A 250 -4.64 -0.39 24.17
N LEU A 251 -4.03 -1.52 24.57
CA LEU A 251 -2.80 -2.01 23.95
C LEU A 251 -3.01 -2.38 22.47
N ALA A 252 -4.16 -2.99 22.15
CA ALA A 252 -4.55 -3.30 20.78
C ALA A 252 -4.72 -2.03 19.93
N VAL A 253 -5.47 -1.04 20.42
CA VAL A 253 -5.67 0.22 19.70
C VAL A 253 -4.36 0.99 19.51
N LEU A 254 -3.46 0.97 20.50
CA LEU A 254 -2.12 1.56 20.36
C LEU A 254 -1.32 0.92 19.21
N GLY A 255 -1.40 -0.41 19.04
CA GLY A 255 -0.81 -1.09 17.89
C GLY A 255 -1.41 -0.62 16.56
N VAL A 256 -2.74 -0.43 16.50
CA VAL A 256 -3.43 0.03 15.28
C VAL A 256 -3.09 1.48 14.96
N ILE A 257 -2.94 2.33 15.98
CA ILE A 257 -2.53 3.74 15.83
C ILE A 257 -1.07 3.82 15.35
N ALA A 258 -0.19 3.00 15.91
CA ALA A 258 1.24 3.09 15.63
C ALA A 258 1.59 2.74 14.18
N ALA A 259 0.91 1.76 13.57
CA ALA A 259 1.23 1.29 12.23
C ALA A 259 1.04 2.39 11.13
N PRO A 260 -0.09 3.10 11.04
CA PRO A 260 -0.25 4.20 10.10
C PRO A 260 0.63 5.41 10.44
N ILE A 261 0.81 5.76 11.72
CA ILE A 261 1.67 6.90 12.12
C ILE A 261 3.12 6.67 11.68
N THR A 262 3.67 5.49 11.98
CA THR A 262 5.04 5.15 11.55
C THR A 262 5.14 5.07 10.03
N SER A 263 4.12 4.52 9.36
CA SER A 263 4.07 4.44 7.89
C SER A 263 4.04 5.84 7.23
N GLY A 264 3.25 6.76 7.77
CA GLY A 264 3.15 8.15 7.28
C GLY A 264 4.45 8.94 7.46
N ASP A 265 5.12 8.78 8.61
CA ASP A 265 6.47 9.32 8.83
C ASP A 265 7.44 8.77 7.77
N THR A 266 7.50 7.45 7.60
CA THR A 266 8.40 6.83 6.62
C THR A 266 8.09 7.26 5.19
N ALA A 267 6.82 7.50 4.86
CA ALA A 267 6.40 7.98 3.55
C ALA A 267 6.93 9.40 3.29
N LEU A 268 6.71 10.35 4.19
CA LEU A 268 7.15 11.74 4.00
C LEU A 268 8.68 11.87 4.06
N ARG A 269 9.35 11.05 4.88
CA ARG A 269 10.81 10.91 4.84
C ARG A 269 11.29 10.37 3.49
N SER A 270 10.64 9.35 2.95
CA SER A 270 10.94 8.81 1.62
C SER A 270 10.66 9.83 0.51
N ALA A 271 9.58 10.61 0.60
CA ALA A 271 9.28 11.69 -0.33
C ALA A 271 10.44 12.68 -0.40
N ARG A 272 10.95 13.11 0.76
CA ARG A 272 12.12 14.00 0.84
C ARG A 272 13.35 13.37 0.21
N LEU A 273 13.63 12.10 0.48
CA LEU A 273 14.79 11.40 -0.09
C LEU A 273 14.67 11.27 -1.62
N ILE A 274 13.51 10.87 -2.13
CA ILE A 274 13.24 10.75 -3.57
C ILE A 274 13.38 12.13 -4.25
N ALA A 275 12.81 13.18 -3.67
CA ALA A 275 12.94 14.54 -4.19
C ALA A 275 14.39 15.04 -4.15
N ALA A 276 15.13 14.73 -3.09
CA ALA A 276 16.55 15.06 -2.98
C ALA A 276 17.41 14.34 -4.02
N ASP A 277 17.15 13.05 -4.24
CA ASP A 277 17.84 12.23 -5.24
C ASP A 277 17.55 12.75 -6.67
N PHE A 278 16.31 13.18 -6.95
CA PHE A 278 15.96 13.85 -8.20
C PHE A 278 16.78 15.12 -8.39
N MET A 279 16.77 16.01 -7.40
CA MET A 279 17.39 17.34 -7.51
C MET A 279 18.91 17.31 -7.36
N GLY A 280 19.51 16.14 -7.06
CA GLY A 280 20.94 16.01 -6.77
C GLY A 280 21.37 16.76 -5.50
N VAL A 281 20.45 17.01 -4.56
CA VAL A 281 20.70 17.85 -3.38
C VAL A 281 21.09 17.02 -2.17
N LYS A 282 22.36 17.08 -1.77
CA LYS A 282 22.87 16.42 -0.56
C LYS A 282 22.13 16.89 0.70
N GLN A 283 21.57 15.94 1.47
CA GLN A 283 20.71 16.18 2.64
C GLN A 283 21.46 16.32 3.99
N ARG A 284 22.73 16.77 3.98
CA ARG A 284 23.55 16.89 5.20
C ARG A 284 23.11 18.05 6.10
N LYS A 285 22.87 19.23 5.52
CA LYS A 285 22.47 20.44 6.25
C LYS A 285 20.96 20.50 6.46
N ILE A 286 20.50 20.92 7.64
CA ILE A 286 19.07 21.06 7.97
C ILE A 286 18.34 22.02 7.02
N THR A 287 19.01 23.07 6.54
CA THR A 287 18.45 24.04 5.57
C THR A 287 18.09 23.37 4.25
N LYS A 288 18.93 22.46 3.74
CA LYS A 288 18.65 21.69 2.52
C LYS A 288 17.55 20.65 2.74
N ARG A 289 17.38 20.16 3.96
CA ARG A 289 16.25 19.29 4.33
C ARG A 289 14.95 20.09 4.34
N LEU A 290 14.93 21.26 4.98
CA LEU A 290 13.78 22.15 5.08
C LEU A 290 13.32 22.63 3.70
N MET A 291 14.26 23.02 2.84
CA MET A 291 13.97 23.47 1.46
C MET A 291 13.17 22.45 0.64
N ILE A 292 13.38 21.15 0.87
CA ILE A 292 12.65 20.08 0.19
C ILE A 292 11.40 19.68 0.97
N SER A 293 11.48 19.64 2.30
CA SER A 293 10.39 19.17 3.15
C SER A 293 9.22 20.15 3.15
N LEU A 294 9.46 21.46 3.30
CA LEU A 294 8.40 22.47 3.43
C LEU A 294 7.42 22.46 2.24
N PRO A 295 7.88 22.42 0.96
CA PRO A 295 6.97 22.25 -0.17
C PRO A 295 6.17 20.94 -0.11
N ILE A 296 6.80 19.82 0.25
CA ILE A 296 6.14 18.51 0.38
C ILE A 296 5.02 18.59 1.44
N PHE A 297 5.30 19.18 2.61
CA PHE A 297 4.31 19.37 3.66
C PHE A 297 3.20 20.34 3.24
N GLY A 298 3.51 21.42 2.52
CA GLY A 298 2.51 22.35 1.99
C GLY A 298 1.54 21.65 1.03
N VAL A 299 2.06 20.84 0.10
CA VAL A 299 1.23 20.04 -0.81
C VAL A 299 0.43 18.98 -0.05
N CYS A 300 1.05 18.30 0.93
CA CYS A 300 0.37 17.33 1.78
C CYS A 300 -0.82 17.95 2.53
N PHE A 301 -0.62 19.15 3.10
CA PHE A 301 -1.68 19.88 3.80
C PHE A 301 -2.84 20.25 2.88
N ILE A 302 -2.56 20.72 1.65
CA ILE A 302 -3.60 21.00 0.65
C ILE A 302 -4.37 19.73 0.28
N ILE A 303 -3.67 18.61 0.09
CA ILE A 303 -4.28 17.32 -0.23
C ILE A 303 -5.15 16.80 0.92
N MET A 304 -4.77 17.07 2.17
CA MET A 304 -5.58 16.78 3.37
C MET A 304 -6.85 17.65 3.46
N MET A 305 -7.08 18.61 2.57
CA MET A 305 -8.38 19.27 2.49
C MET A 305 -9.42 18.45 1.70
N LEU A 306 -8.99 17.37 1.03
CA LEU A 306 -9.89 16.47 0.34
C LEU A 306 -10.67 15.58 1.32
N PRO A 307 -11.92 15.18 0.98
CA PRO A 307 -12.64 14.16 1.74
C PRO A 307 -11.83 12.86 1.83
N TYR A 308 -11.86 12.20 3.00
CA TYR A 308 -11.13 10.97 3.26
C TYR A 308 -11.36 9.89 2.19
N GLU A 309 -12.61 9.69 1.77
CA GLU A 309 -12.96 8.70 0.75
C GLU A 309 -12.34 9.00 -0.62
N ALA A 310 -12.22 10.28 -0.99
CA ALA A 310 -11.51 10.65 -2.21
C ALA A 310 -10.01 10.38 -2.05
N LEU A 311 -9.45 10.79 -0.91
CA LEU A 311 -8.03 10.63 -0.61
C LEU A 311 -7.61 9.14 -0.60
N TRP A 312 -8.41 8.27 0.04
CA TRP A 312 -8.19 6.82 0.06
C TRP A 312 -8.20 6.22 -1.35
N ARG A 313 -9.17 6.62 -2.18
CA ARG A 313 -9.26 6.16 -3.57
C ARG A 313 -8.03 6.57 -4.38
N TYR A 314 -7.62 7.85 -4.29
CA TYR A 314 -6.41 8.33 -4.97
C TYR A 314 -5.15 7.57 -4.52
N PHE A 315 -5.01 7.38 -3.20
CA PHE A 315 -3.93 6.58 -2.62
C PHE A 315 -3.94 5.15 -3.19
N ALA A 316 -5.09 4.47 -3.15
CA ALA A 316 -5.22 3.07 -3.51
C ALA A 316 -4.82 2.82 -4.97
N TRP A 317 -5.33 3.61 -5.93
CA TRP A 317 -4.98 3.38 -7.33
C TRP A 317 -3.54 3.80 -7.66
N CYS A 318 -3.03 4.90 -7.08
CA CYS A 318 -1.62 5.30 -7.25
C CYS A 318 -0.68 4.20 -6.76
N ASN A 319 -1.04 3.55 -5.64
CA ASN A 319 -0.31 2.42 -5.09
C ASN A 319 -0.30 1.23 -6.06
N GLN A 320 -1.43 0.91 -6.69
CA GLN A 320 -1.49 -0.19 -7.66
C GLN A 320 -0.70 0.09 -8.93
N VAL A 321 -0.73 1.33 -9.44
CA VAL A 321 0.08 1.72 -10.60
C VAL A 321 1.57 1.50 -10.33
N LEU A 322 2.08 1.92 -9.17
CA LEU A 322 3.46 1.70 -8.78
C LEU A 322 3.81 0.21 -8.63
N ALA A 323 2.89 -0.60 -8.09
CA ALA A 323 3.05 -2.05 -8.04
C ALA A 323 3.16 -2.67 -9.44
N VAL A 324 2.31 -2.26 -10.39
CA VAL A 324 2.34 -2.74 -11.78
C VAL A 324 3.68 -2.45 -12.45
N PHE A 325 4.16 -1.20 -12.40
CA PHE A 325 5.46 -0.86 -12.99
C PHE A 325 6.61 -1.62 -12.35
N THR A 326 6.56 -1.84 -11.04
CA THR A 326 7.56 -2.63 -10.31
C THR A 326 7.53 -4.09 -10.77
N LEU A 327 6.35 -4.74 -10.83
CA LEU A 327 6.21 -6.12 -11.32
C LEU A 327 6.73 -6.30 -12.75
N TRP A 328 6.47 -5.35 -13.64
CA TRP A 328 7.02 -5.36 -14.99
C TRP A 328 8.55 -5.22 -14.99
N ALA A 329 9.10 -4.29 -14.22
CA ALA A 329 10.55 -4.14 -14.09
C ALA A 329 11.21 -5.43 -13.57
N LEU A 330 10.61 -6.07 -12.57
CA LEU A 330 11.07 -7.34 -12.01
C LEU A 330 10.98 -8.49 -13.03
N SER A 331 9.92 -8.53 -13.84
CA SER A 331 9.76 -9.53 -14.91
C SER A 331 10.85 -9.39 -15.97
N VAL A 332 11.16 -8.17 -16.39
CA VAL A 332 12.27 -7.92 -17.35
C VAL A 332 13.63 -8.20 -16.70
N TYR A 333 13.81 -7.90 -15.41
CA TYR A 333 15.04 -8.24 -14.67
C TYR A 333 15.28 -9.76 -14.62
N LEU A 334 14.27 -10.54 -14.19
CA LEU A 334 14.37 -12.00 -14.09
C LEU A 334 14.58 -12.64 -15.46
N ALA A 335 13.89 -12.16 -16.49
CA ALA A 335 14.04 -12.65 -17.86
C ALA A 335 15.46 -12.41 -18.39
N ARG A 336 16.04 -11.23 -18.17
CA ARG A 336 17.44 -10.93 -18.52
C ARG A 336 18.44 -11.82 -17.80
N LYS A 337 18.13 -12.23 -16.57
CA LYS A 337 18.97 -13.12 -15.77
C LYS A 337 18.70 -14.60 -16.05
N HIS A 338 17.86 -14.94 -17.04
CA HIS A 338 17.44 -16.30 -17.35
C HIS A 338 16.91 -17.05 -16.11
N LYS A 339 16.20 -16.33 -15.24
CA LYS A 339 15.51 -16.87 -14.08
C LYS A 339 14.01 -17.00 -14.37
N LEU A 340 13.28 -17.70 -13.50
CA LEU A 340 11.85 -17.93 -13.63
C LEU A 340 11.06 -16.62 -13.49
N TYR A 341 10.94 -15.86 -14.58
CA TYR A 341 10.23 -14.57 -14.63
C TYR A 341 8.71 -14.71 -14.54
N VAL A 342 8.17 -15.92 -14.75
CA VAL A 342 6.73 -16.20 -14.70
C VAL A 342 6.14 -15.83 -13.33
N ILE A 343 6.93 -15.97 -12.25
CA ILE A 343 6.51 -15.64 -10.89
C ILE A 343 6.14 -14.16 -10.71
N THR A 344 6.72 -13.26 -11.50
CA THR A 344 6.37 -11.83 -11.50
C THR A 344 5.50 -11.45 -12.69
N LEU A 345 5.60 -12.17 -13.81
CA LEU A 345 4.82 -11.87 -15.01
C LEU A 345 3.33 -12.13 -14.80
N VAL A 346 2.95 -13.24 -14.16
CA VAL A 346 1.54 -13.55 -13.88
C VAL A 346 0.89 -12.45 -13.03
N PRO A 347 1.44 -12.06 -11.87
CA PRO A 347 0.88 -10.94 -11.12
C PRO A 347 1.01 -9.60 -11.89
N ALA A 348 2.04 -9.38 -12.72
CA ALA A 348 2.15 -8.17 -13.54
C ALA A 348 0.96 -8.04 -14.50
N LEU A 349 0.62 -9.11 -15.22
CA LEU A 349 -0.50 -9.16 -16.15
C LEU A 349 -1.83 -8.95 -15.42
N PHE A 350 -2.04 -9.68 -14.33
CA PHE A 350 -3.26 -9.57 -13.54
C PHE A 350 -3.47 -8.16 -12.99
N MET A 351 -2.44 -7.58 -12.35
CA MET A 351 -2.51 -6.24 -11.80
C MET A 351 -2.58 -5.15 -12.86
N THR A 352 -2.04 -5.39 -14.06
CA THR A 352 -2.25 -4.49 -15.22
C THR A 352 -3.72 -4.46 -15.58
N ALA A 353 -4.37 -5.61 -15.72
CA ALA A 353 -5.80 -5.69 -16.04
C ALA A 353 -6.63 -4.98 -14.95
N VAL A 354 -6.38 -5.28 -13.69
CA VAL A 354 -7.04 -4.63 -12.53
C VAL A 354 -6.89 -3.12 -12.60
N THR A 355 -5.65 -2.63 -12.70
CA THR A 355 -5.35 -1.20 -12.56
C THR A 355 -5.90 -0.40 -13.74
N VAL A 356 -5.76 -0.92 -14.96
CA VAL A 356 -6.28 -0.24 -16.15
C VAL A 356 -7.81 -0.26 -16.15
N THR A 357 -8.46 -1.40 -15.87
CA THR A 357 -9.92 -1.42 -15.75
C THR A 357 -10.41 -0.46 -14.68
N TYR A 358 -9.71 -0.35 -13.54
CA TYR A 358 -10.08 0.60 -12.49
C TYR A 358 -9.99 2.05 -12.98
N ILE A 359 -8.90 2.42 -13.67
CA ILE A 359 -8.73 3.79 -14.18
C ILE A 359 -9.83 4.17 -15.17
N PHE A 360 -10.35 3.23 -15.96
CA PHE A 360 -11.43 3.51 -16.90
C PHE A 360 -12.83 3.49 -16.24
N PHE A 361 -13.03 2.65 -15.23
CA PHE A 361 -14.33 2.43 -14.60
C PHE A 361 -14.60 3.35 -13.39
N ALA A 362 -13.60 3.63 -12.56
CA ALA A 362 -13.80 4.21 -11.24
C ALA A 362 -14.24 5.70 -11.31
N PRO A 363 -14.98 6.20 -10.29
CA PRO A 363 -15.50 7.57 -10.26
C PRO A 363 -14.45 8.69 -10.18
N GLU A 364 -13.19 8.36 -9.93
CA GLU A 364 -12.06 9.29 -9.91
C GLU A 364 -11.10 9.05 -11.09
N GLY A 365 -11.38 8.02 -11.88
CA GLY A 365 -10.69 7.72 -13.12
C GLY A 365 -11.25 8.49 -14.31
N PHE A 366 -10.98 7.97 -15.52
CA PHE A 366 -11.47 8.57 -16.75
C PHE A 366 -12.98 8.56 -16.88
N GLY A 367 -13.70 7.63 -16.23
CA GLY A 367 -15.16 7.57 -16.25
C GLY A 367 -15.84 8.87 -15.78
N ALA A 368 -15.34 9.50 -14.71
CA ALA A 368 -15.89 10.77 -14.27
C ALA A 368 -15.38 11.98 -15.05
N LEU A 369 -14.19 11.88 -15.65
CA LEU A 369 -13.69 12.91 -16.55
C LEU A 369 -14.53 12.95 -17.84
N THR A 370 -14.84 11.79 -18.42
CA THR A 370 -15.68 11.70 -19.63
C THR A 370 -17.13 12.04 -19.34
N ASP A 371 -17.65 11.67 -18.17
CA ASP A 371 -18.99 12.07 -17.75
C ASP A 371 -19.09 13.59 -17.56
N ARG A 372 -18.12 14.22 -16.88
CA ARG A 372 -18.11 15.68 -16.70
C ARG A 372 -17.86 16.47 -17.98
N LEU A 373 -16.99 15.98 -18.86
CA LEU A 373 -16.60 16.71 -20.08
C LEU A 373 -17.52 16.45 -21.27
N PHE A 374 -18.07 15.23 -21.38
CA PHE A 374 -18.80 14.76 -22.56
C PHE A 374 -20.19 14.18 -22.23
N GLY A 375 -20.57 14.06 -20.96
CA GLY A 375 -21.85 13.47 -20.55
C GLY A 375 -21.96 11.97 -20.82
N VAL A 376 -20.82 11.27 -20.99
CA VAL A 376 -20.76 9.84 -21.30
C VAL A 376 -19.97 9.10 -20.23
N SER A 377 -20.64 8.19 -19.52
CA SER A 377 -19.99 7.24 -18.61
C SER A 377 -19.41 6.06 -19.39
N ILE A 378 -18.23 5.60 -18.97
CA ILE A 378 -17.60 4.43 -19.57
C ILE A 378 -18.25 3.18 -18.98
N ALA A 379 -18.97 2.42 -19.79
CA ALA A 379 -19.57 1.17 -19.36
C ALA A 379 -18.49 0.18 -18.87
N TYR A 380 -18.86 -0.65 -17.89
CA TYR A 380 -17.95 -1.59 -17.24
C TYR A 380 -17.25 -2.52 -18.25
N GLU A 381 -17.97 -2.98 -19.27
CA GLU A 381 -17.48 -3.87 -20.32
C GLU A 381 -16.36 -3.22 -21.14
N TRP A 382 -16.49 -1.92 -21.43
CA TRP A 382 -15.46 -1.16 -22.15
C TRP A 382 -14.22 -0.92 -21.29
N ALA A 383 -14.40 -0.65 -20.00
CA ALA A 383 -13.28 -0.55 -19.06
C ALA A 383 -12.56 -1.91 -18.91
N LEU A 384 -13.30 -3.02 -18.88
CA LEU A 384 -12.74 -4.36 -18.85
C LEU A 384 -11.98 -4.68 -20.14
N ALA A 385 -12.57 -4.38 -21.30
CA ALA A 385 -11.93 -4.56 -22.60
C ALA A 385 -10.64 -3.73 -22.71
N ALA A 386 -10.63 -2.50 -22.23
CA ALA A 386 -9.42 -1.67 -22.17
C ALA A 386 -8.33 -2.31 -21.29
N GLY A 387 -8.70 -2.80 -20.10
CA GLY A 387 -7.76 -3.47 -19.20
C GLY A 387 -7.14 -4.74 -19.80
N LEU A 388 -7.96 -5.57 -20.42
CA LEU A 388 -7.49 -6.78 -21.12
C LEU A 388 -6.65 -6.43 -22.36
N GLY A 389 -7.06 -5.42 -23.12
CA GLY A 389 -6.34 -4.95 -24.31
C GLY A 389 -4.94 -4.43 -24.00
N VAL A 390 -4.80 -3.60 -22.95
CA VAL A 390 -3.48 -3.11 -22.50
C VAL A 390 -2.65 -4.28 -21.96
N THR A 391 -3.25 -5.19 -21.21
CA THR A 391 -2.55 -6.38 -20.69
C THR A 391 -1.99 -7.25 -21.82
N LEU A 392 -2.79 -7.51 -22.86
CA LEU A 392 -2.37 -8.25 -24.04
C LEU A 392 -1.26 -7.53 -24.80
N LEU A 393 -1.39 -6.20 -24.97
CA LEU A 393 -0.36 -5.38 -25.61
C LEU A 393 0.98 -5.51 -24.86
N LEU A 394 0.99 -5.36 -23.54
CA LEU A 394 2.20 -5.50 -22.74
C LEU A 394 2.77 -6.92 -22.78
N LEU A 395 1.92 -7.95 -22.80
CA LEU A 395 2.36 -9.34 -23.00
C LEU A 395 3.04 -9.55 -24.35
N VAL A 396 2.48 -9.00 -25.43
CA VAL A 396 3.07 -9.08 -26.78
C VAL A 396 4.41 -8.34 -26.82
N LEU A 397 4.50 -7.16 -26.21
CA LEU A 397 5.75 -6.40 -26.10
C LEU A 397 6.81 -7.19 -25.32
N PHE A 398 6.42 -7.84 -24.23
CA PHE A 398 7.31 -8.68 -23.44
C PHE A 398 7.75 -9.94 -24.19
N ALA A 399 6.85 -10.60 -24.93
CA ALA A 399 7.19 -11.74 -25.78
C ALA A 399 8.16 -11.33 -26.91
N ARG A 400 7.97 -10.15 -27.51
CA ARG A 400 8.91 -9.58 -28.47
C ARG A 400 10.27 -9.31 -27.83
N PHE A 401 10.29 -8.75 -26.61
CA PHE A 401 11.50 -8.56 -25.83
C PHE A 401 12.24 -9.89 -25.59
N LEU A 402 11.54 -10.96 -25.22
CA LEU A 402 12.13 -12.29 -25.03
C LEU A 402 12.78 -12.82 -26.32
N ARG A 403 12.11 -12.70 -27.47
CA ARG A 403 12.65 -13.12 -28.78
C ARG A 403 13.90 -12.33 -29.18
N LEU A 404 13.87 -11.00 -29.01
CA LEU A 404 15.05 -10.17 -29.31
C LEU A 404 16.23 -10.50 -28.38
N ASN A 405 15.94 -10.85 -27.12
CA ASN A 405 16.95 -11.23 -26.13
C ASN A 405 17.48 -12.67 -26.35
N SER A 406 16.70 -13.58 -26.95
CA SER A 406 17.19 -14.91 -27.34
C SER A 406 18.10 -14.86 -28.58
N ASP A 407 17.82 -13.94 -29.51
CA ASP A 407 18.49 -13.91 -30.82
C ASP A 407 19.80 -13.12 -30.83
N LYS A 408 20.02 -12.18 -29.89
CA LYS A 408 21.27 -11.38 -29.81
C LYS A 408 21.67 -10.97 -28.39
N ARG A 409 22.96 -11.18 -28.11
CA ARG A 409 23.91 -10.35 -27.33
C ARG A 409 23.35 -8.98 -26.86
N LEU A 410 22.62 -8.94 -25.75
CA LEU A 410 22.50 -7.74 -24.91
C LEU A 410 23.26 -7.99 -23.61
N SER A 411 24.56 -8.26 -23.75
CA SER A 411 25.52 -7.91 -22.71
C SER A 411 25.49 -6.40 -22.55
N LEU A 412 24.60 -5.89 -21.70
CA LEU A 412 24.83 -4.58 -21.11
C LEU A 412 26.11 -4.67 -20.28
N PRO A 413 26.93 -3.61 -20.27
CA PRO A 413 28.20 -3.62 -19.56
C PRO A 413 27.90 -3.99 -18.12
N THR A 414 28.42 -5.14 -17.69
CA THR A 414 28.77 -5.32 -16.29
C THR A 414 29.59 -4.10 -15.93
N LYS A 415 29.04 -3.22 -15.10
CA LYS A 415 29.89 -2.40 -14.24
C LYS A 415 30.67 -3.39 -13.37
N VAL A 416 31.78 -3.87 -13.91
CA VAL A 416 32.94 -4.27 -13.13
C VAL A 416 33.71 -2.97 -12.92
N ALA A 417 33.88 -2.61 -11.65
CA ALA A 417 34.87 -1.72 -11.03
C ALA A 417 34.18 -1.09 -9.81
N GLU A 418 34.59 -1.28 -8.57
CA GLU A 418 35.65 -2.04 -7.91
C GLU A 418 35.20 -2.20 -6.45
#